data_AF-A0A939CVQ0-F1
#
_entry.id   AF-A0A939CVQ0-F1
#
_cell.length_a   1.000
_cell.length_b   1.000
_cell.length_c   1.000
_cell.angle_alpha   90.00
_cell.angle_beta   90.00
_cell.angle_gamma   90.00
#
_symmetry.space_group_name_H-M   'P 1'
#
loop_
_entity.id
_entity.type
_entity.pdbx_description
1 polymer ?
#
loop_
_entity_poly.entity_id
_entity_poly.type
_entity_poly.pdbx_seq_one_letter_code
_entity_poly.pdbx_strand_id
1 'polypeptide(L)'
;MSTQPLIKKAIAYVTNKDKLMVFTHTDFPEAGVQVPAGTVEESEEPSDAVLREIYEESGVKGVRIIELLGIYQYNMTPYRNEIQERYVYHLELT
;
A
#
# COMPACT_ATOMS: atom_id res chain seq x y z
N MET A 1 9.59 27.76 -7.32
CA MET A 1 9.98 26.38 -6.95
C MET A 1 8.74 25.53 -7.06
N SER A 2 8.68 24.57 -7.99
CA SER A 2 7.53 23.67 -8.08
C SER A 2 7.65 22.69 -6.91
N THR A 3 6.72 22.80 -5.94
CA THR A 3 6.60 21.85 -4.85
C THR A 3 6.09 20.53 -5.40
N GLN A 4 6.82 19.43 -5.17
CA GLN A 4 6.36 18.10 -5.52
C GLN A 4 5.05 17.81 -4.77
N PRO A 5 4.01 17.26 -5.43
CA PRO A 5 2.76 16.90 -4.75
C PRO A 5 3.04 15.85 -3.66
N LEU A 6 2.35 16.00 -2.53
CA LEU A 6 2.33 15.01 -1.46
C LEU A 6 1.13 14.09 -1.66
N ILE A 7 1.39 12.81 -1.93
CA ILE A 7 0.36 11.80 -2.18
C ILE A 7 0.34 10.83 -1.00
N LYS A 8 -0.84 10.59 -0.42
CA LYS A 8 -0.98 9.60 0.64
C LYS A 8 -1.09 8.20 0.03
N LYS A 9 -0.37 7.25 0.63
CA LYS A 9 -0.37 5.84 0.23
C LYS A 9 -0.67 4.96 1.42
N ALA A 10 -1.49 3.95 1.22
CA ALA A 10 -1.71 2.87 2.16
C ALA A 10 -0.95 1.62 1.68
N ILE A 11 -0.21 0.97 2.57
CA ILE A 11 0.62 -0.21 2.26
C ILE A 11 0.26 -1.35 3.22
N ALA A 12 0.02 -2.54 2.67
CA ALA A 12 -0.47 -3.70 3.39
C ALA A 12 0.58 -4.81 3.50
N TYR A 13 1.10 -5.07 4.70
CA TYR A 13 1.77 -6.34 4.98
C TYR A 13 0.75 -7.34 5.50
N VAL A 14 0.19 -8.16 4.61
CA VAL A 14 -0.83 -9.17 4.96
C VAL A 14 -0.15 -10.50 5.25
N THR A 15 -0.20 -10.94 6.52
CA THR A 15 0.41 -12.19 6.97
C THR A 15 -0.62 -13.31 7.14
N ASN A 16 -0.18 -14.54 6.91
CA ASN A 16 -0.87 -15.76 7.34
C ASN A 16 0.16 -16.74 7.89
N LYS A 17 0.22 -16.85 9.21
CA LYS A 17 1.28 -17.55 9.94
C LYS A 17 2.67 -17.00 9.54
N ASP A 18 3.49 -17.83 8.92
CA ASP A 18 4.85 -17.56 8.47
C ASP A 18 4.93 -17.05 7.03
N LYS A 19 3.79 -16.77 6.39
CA LYS A 19 3.71 -16.34 5.00
C LYS A 19 3.30 -14.87 4.89
N LEU A 20 3.88 -14.18 3.92
CA LEU A 20 3.51 -12.83 3.51
C LEU A 20 2.87 -12.87 2.12
N MET A 21 1.75 -12.18 1.97
CA MET A 21 1.10 -12.00 0.68
C MET A 21 1.84 -10.97 -0.16
N VAL A 22 2.18 -11.37 -1.38
CA VAL A 22 2.87 -10.54 -2.37
C VAL A 22 2.35 -10.86 -3.77
N PHE A 23 2.60 -9.98 -4.72
CA PHE A 23 2.30 -10.21 -6.14
C PHE A 23 3.35 -9.56 -7.05
N THR A 24 3.28 -9.87 -8.33
CA THR A 24 4.08 -9.25 -9.39
C THR A 24 3.15 -8.72 -10.46
N HIS A 25 3.40 -7.52 -10.98
CA HIS A 25 2.61 -6.97 -12.08
C HIS A 25 2.98 -7.65 -13.41
N THR A 26 1.99 -8.23 -14.08
CA THR A 26 2.18 -8.88 -15.39
C THR A 26 2.66 -7.90 -16.46
N ASP A 27 2.11 -6.68 -16.46
CA ASP A 27 2.42 -5.65 -17.45
C ASP A 27 3.69 -4.83 -17.13
N PHE A 28 4.17 -4.92 -15.88
CA PHE A 28 5.33 -4.16 -15.37
C PHE A 28 6.25 -5.05 -14.55
N PRO A 29 6.88 -6.07 -15.16
CA PRO A 29 7.75 -7.01 -14.44
C PRO A 29 8.95 -6.32 -13.76
N GLU A 30 9.40 -5.17 -14.26
CA GLU A 30 10.46 -4.36 -13.67
C GLU A 30 10.08 -3.76 -12.30
N ALA A 31 8.79 -3.70 -11.97
CA ALA A 31 8.32 -3.29 -10.65
C ALA A 31 8.69 -4.31 -9.56
N GLY A 32 9.04 -5.55 -9.95
CA GLY A 32 9.43 -6.60 -9.01
C GLY A 32 8.27 -7.09 -8.14
N VAL A 33 8.62 -7.69 -7.01
CA VAL A 33 7.67 -8.21 -6.03
C VAL A 33 7.12 -7.06 -5.18
N GLN A 34 5.81 -6.97 -5.09
CA GLN A 34 5.09 -5.93 -4.37
C GLN A 34 4.14 -6.53 -3.33
N VAL A 35 3.84 -5.74 -2.31
CA VAL A 35 2.71 -5.97 -1.39
C VAL A 35 1.52 -5.13 -1.85
N PRO A 36 0.28 -5.46 -1.45
CA PRO A 36 -0.87 -4.63 -1.78
C PRO A 36 -0.70 -3.19 -1.28
N ALA A 37 -0.94 -2.23 -2.15
CA ALA A 37 -0.76 -0.82 -1.82
C ALA A 37 -1.45 0.09 -2.83
N GLY A 38 -1.97 1.21 -2.35
CA GLY A 38 -2.56 2.18 -3.26
C GLY A 38 -2.77 3.56 -2.67
N THR A 39 -3.44 4.40 -3.44
CA THR A 39 -3.67 5.81 -3.09
C THR A 39 -4.76 5.89 -2.03
N VAL A 40 -4.55 6.73 -1.02
CA VAL A 40 -5.62 7.12 -0.11
C VAL A 40 -6.39 8.26 -0.77
N GLU A 41 -7.67 8.05 -1.04
CA GLU A 41 -8.51 9.03 -1.75
C GLU A 41 -8.87 10.26 -0.88
N GLU A 42 -9.26 11.36 -1.52
CA GLU A 42 -9.72 12.56 -0.82
C GLU A 42 -11.00 12.25 -0.03
N SER A 43 -10.89 12.17 1.31
CA SER A 43 -11.92 11.77 2.29
C SER A 43 -11.90 10.31 2.74
N GLU A 44 -10.92 9.52 2.31
CA GLU A 44 -10.72 8.15 2.80
C GLU A 44 -9.71 8.13 3.95
N GLU A 45 -10.00 7.37 5.02
CA GLU A 45 -8.99 7.10 6.04
C GLU A 45 -7.98 6.08 5.50
N PRO A 46 -6.68 6.19 5.81
CA PRO A 46 -5.69 5.25 5.29
C PRO A 46 -5.95 3.78 5.64
N SER A 47 -6.66 3.51 6.75
CA SER A 47 -7.13 2.17 7.12
C SER A 47 -8.27 1.65 6.25
N ASP A 48 -9.12 2.51 5.73
CA ASP A 48 -10.18 2.11 4.79
C ASP A 48 -9.56 1.85 3.41
N ALA A 49 -8.64 2.72 2.99
CA ALA A 49 -7.86 2.57 1.77
C ALA A 49 -7.11 1.24 1.72
N VAL A 50 -6.39 0.87 2.80
CA VAL A 50 -5.62 -0.38 2.81
C VAL A 50 -6.51 -1.61 2.64
N LEU A 51 -7.72 -1.60 3.21
CA LEU A 51 -8.68 -2.71 3.09
C LEU A 51 -9.28 -2.78 1.68
N ARG A 52 -9.61 -1.63 1.08
CA ARG A 52 -10.08 -1.53 -0.30
C ARG A 52 -9.04 -2.07 -1.28
N GLU A 53 -7.81 -1.61 -1.18
CA GLU A 53 -6.72 -1.98 -2.10
C GLU A 53 -6.43 -3.48 -2.06
N ILE A 54 -6.39 -4.09 -0.86
CA ILE A 54 -6.26 -5.56 -0.74
C ILE A 54 -7.36 -6.27 -1.54
N TYR A 55 -8.61 -5.81 -1.42
CA TYR A 55 -9.72 -6.43 -2.13
C TYR A 55 -9.62 -6.22 -3.65
N GLU A 56 -9.29 -5.01 -4.10
CA GLU A 56 -9.20 -4.68 -5.53
C GLU A 56 -8.05 -5.42 -6.23
N GLU A 57 -6.87 -5.49 -5.61
CA GLU A 57 -5.68 -6.07 -6.21
C GLU A 57 -5.63 -7.61 -6.12
N SER A 58 -6.37 -8.21 -5.19
CA SER A 58 -6.26 -9.64 -4.92
C SER A 58 -7.57 -10.42 -4.81
N GLY A 59 -8.71 -9.74 -4.70
CA GLY A 59 -10.01 -10.34 -4.44
C GLY A 59 -10.16 -10.96 -3.03
N VAL A 60 -9.15 -10.84 -2.17
CA VAL A 60 -9.17 -11.40 -0.82
C VAL A 60 -10.19 -10.67 0.04
N LYS A 61 -11.03 -11.46 0.71
CA LYS A 61 -11.94 -11.02 1.77
C LYS A 61 -11.52 -11.67 3.07
N GLY A 62 -11.86 -11.06 4.20
CA GLY A 62 -11.48 -11.59 5.51
C GLY A 62 -10.03 -11.26 5.85
N VAL A 63 -9.74 -9.97 5.94
CA VAL A 63 -8.50 -9.46 6.53
C VAL A 63 -8.86 -8.55 7.69
N ARG A 64 -8.00 -8.53 8.70
CA ARG A 64 -8.13 -7.64 9.85
C ARG A 64 -6.84 -6.85 10.02
N ILE A 65 -6.97 -5.54 10.21
CA ILE A 65 -5.84 -4.69 10.61
C ILE A 65 -5.44 -5.06 12.04
N ILE A 66 -4.16 -5.36 12.22
CA ILE A 66 -3.58 -5.64 13.53
C ILE A 66 -3.02 -4.36 14.12
N GLU A 67 -2.19 -3.65 13.35
CA GLU A 67 -1.58 -2.39 13.77
C GLU A 67 -1.09 -1.54 12.59
N LEU A 68 -0.90 -0.25 12.86
CA LEU A 68 -0.12 0.66 12.03
C LEU A 68 1.35 0.51 12.42
N LEU A 69 2.17 -0.01 11.51
CA LEU A 69 3.61 -0.21 11.73
C LEU A 69 4.39 1.11 11.66
N GLY A 70 3.91 2.08 10.88
CA GLY A 70 4.54 3.39 10.81
C GLY A 70 4.09 4.25 9.64
N ILE A 71 4.53 5.49 9.67
CA ILE A 71 4.29 6.49 8.63
C ILE A 71 5.64 7.08 8.22
N TYR A 72 5.93 7.09 6.91
CA TYR A 72 7.16 7.71 6.39
C TYR A 72 6.94 8.35 5.02
N GLN A 73 7.81 9.30 4.67
CA GLN A 73 7.80 9.94 3.35
C GLN A 73 8.82 9.28 2.42
N TYR A 74 8.44 9.08 1.16
CA TYR A 74 9.29 8.49 0.13
C TYR A 74 9.28 9.35 -1.13
N ASN A 75 10.46 9.76 -1.62
CA ASN A 75 10.59 10.49 -2.87
C ASN A 75 10.61 9.52 -4.04
N MET A 76 9.64 9.61 -4.95
CA MET A 76 9.50 8.70 -6.10
C MET A 76 10.39 9.07 -7.30
N THR A 77 11.19 10.13 -7.19
CA THR A 77 12.11 10.56 -8.26
C THR A 77 13.20 9.49 -8.50
N PRO A 78 13.55 9.16 -9.76
CA PRO A 78 13.11 9.78 -11.01
C PRO A 78 11.86 9.17 -11.64
N TYR A 79 11.24 8.15 -11.03
CA TYR A 79 10.11 7.42 -11.62
C TYR A 79 8.82 8.24 -11.69
N ARG A 80 8.51 8.99 -10.62
CA ARG A 80 7.39 9.94 -10.58
C ARG A 80 7.81 11.20 -9.82
N ASN A 81 7.36 12.36 -10.28
CA ASN A 81 7.63 13.64 -9.64
C ASN A 81 6.64 13.88 -8.47
N GLU A 82 6.71 13.06 -7.44
CA GLU A 82 5.85 13.11 -6.25
C GLU A 82 6.59 12.64 -4.98
N ILE A 83 6.13 13.12 -3.82
CA ILE A 83 6.50 12.58 -2.51
C ILE A 83 5.31 11.77 -2.02
N GLN A 84 5.55 10.54 -1.57
CA GLN A 84 4.52 9.67 -1.01
C GLN A 84 4.59 9.66 0.51
N GLU A 85 3.53 10.05 1.21
CA GLU A 85 3.35 9.79 2.65
C GLU A 85 2.70 8.42 2.81
N ARG A 86 3.48 7.45 3.27
CA ARG A 86 3.13 6.03 3.29
C ARG A 86 2.72 5.61 4.69
N TYR A 87 1.47 5.18 4.81
CA TYR A 87 0.90 4.54 5.99
C TYR A 87 1.05 3.03 5.83
N VAL A 88 1.86 2.41 6.69
CA VAL A 88 2.17 0.98 6.60
C VAL A 88 1.42 0.21 7.66
N TYR A 89 0.62 -0.76 7.24
CA TYR A 89 -0.19 -1.58 8.13
C TYR A 89 0.29 -3.03 8.13
N HIS A 90 0.19 -3.66 9.30
CA HIS A 90 0.18 -5.12 9.41
C HIS A 90 -1.28 -5.59 9.46
N LEU A 91 -1.59 -6.57 8.62
CA LEU A 91 -2.89 -7.22 8.58
C LEU A 91 -2.73 -8.74 8.65
N GLU A 92 -3.76 -9.41 9.14
CA GLU A 92 -3.86 -10.87 9.14
C GLU A 92 -5.07 -11.35 8.35
N LEU A 93 -4.90 -12.46 7.64
CA LEU A 93 -6.03 -13.22 7.08
C LEU A 93 -6.85 -13.85 8.23
N THR A 94 -8.17 -13.72 8.14
CA THR A 94 -9.13 -14.24 9.12
C THR A 94 -9.71 -15.58 8.70
#